data_AF-A0A7C8HI40-F1
#
_entry.id   AF-A0A7C8HI40-F1
#
_cell.length_a   1.000
_cell.length_b   1.000
_cell.length_c   1.000
_cell.angle_alpha   90.00
_cell.angle_beta   90.00
_cell.angle_gamma   90.00
#
_symmetry.space_group_name_H-M   'P 1'
#
loop_
_entity.id
_entity.type
_entity.pdbx_description
1 polymer ?
#
loop_
_entity_poly.entity_id
_entity_poly.type
_entity_poly.pdbx_seq_one_letter_code
_entity_poly.pdbx_strand_id
1 'polypeptide(L)' 'GEAARAAGLAARPAKVSLGTLGGAQSTAGDMVYTYGSTLWVEGGETVRRGHYVRVWRLDAPGWRIVADLFLPKREPSAG' A
#
# COMPACT_ATOMS: atom_id res chain seq x y z
N GLY A 1 7.09 16.37 -22.12
CA GLY A 1 8.10 17.45 -21.97
C GLY A 1 8.56 17.53 -20.54
N GLU A 2 9.74 18.10 -20.31
CA GLU A 2 10.36 18.26 -18.98
C GLU A 2 9.41 18.87 -17.93
N ALA A 3 8.57 19.83 -18.33
CA ALA A 3 7.53 20.44 -17.49
C ALA A 3 6.49 19.42 -16.95
N ALA A 4 6.11 18.41 -17.73
CA ALA A 4 5.20 17.35 -17.26
C ALA A 4 5.88 16.42 -16.25
N ARG A 5 7.20 16.25 -16.37
CA ARG A 5 8.02 15.44 -15.45
C ARG A 5 8.22 16.17 -14.11
N ALA A 6 8.50 17.47 -14.17
CA ALA A 6 8.59 18.33 -12.99
C ALA A 6 7.23 18.47 -12.27
N ALA A 7 6.12 18.58 -13.00
CA ALA A 7 4.77 18.57 -12.42
C ALA A 7 4.45 17.26 -11.70
N GLY A 8 4.86 16.11 -12.28
CA GLY A 8 4.73 14.80 -11.63
C GLY A 8 5.57 14.65 -10.35
N LEU A 9 6.68 15.38 -10.23
CA LEU A 9 7.52 15.42 -9.02
C LEU A 9 7.01 16.43 -7.98
N ALA A 10 6.34 17.50 -8.42
CA ALA A 10 5.73 18.51 -7.55
C ALA A 10 4.40 18.04 -6.94
N ALA A 11 3.69 17.11 -7.61
CA ALA A 11 2.59 16.39 -7.02
C ALA A 11 3.12 15.52 -5.87
N ARG A 12 2.90 15.97 -4.63
CA ARG A 12 3.21 15.14 -3.47
C ARG A 12 2.32 13.90 -3.56
N PRO A 13 2.88 12.68 -3.69
CA PRO A 13 2.06 11.49 -3.63
C PRO A 13 1.35 11.47 -2.27
N ALA A 14 0.06 11.16 -2.27
CA ALA A 14 -0.71 11.00 -1.05
C ALA A 14 0.07 10.12 -0.06
N LYS A 15 0.26 10.62 1.17
CA LYS A 15 0.83 9.77 2.23
C LYS A 15 -0.22 8.71 2.55
N VAL A 16 0.17 7.44 2.41
CA VAL A 16 -0.66 6.31 2.83
C VAL A 16 -0.23 5.85 4.22
N SER A 17 -1.16 5.88 5.17
CA SER A 17 -0.98 5.28 6.49
C SER A 17 -1.53 3.86 6.48
N LEU A 18 -0.77 2.91 7.04
CA LEU A 18 -1.16 1.51 7.15
C LEU A 18 -1.53 1.18 8.59
N GLY A 19 -2.75 0.70 8.80
CA GLY A 19 -3.18 0.09 10.06
C GLY A 19 -3.18 -1.42 9.94
N THR A 20 -2.13 -2.10 10.40
CA THR A 20 -2.01 -3.56 10.34
C THR A 20 -3.09 -4.21 11.21
N LEU A 21 -3.85 -5.12 10.59
CA LEU A 21 -4.91 -5.88 11.27
C LEU A 21 -4.46 -7.29 11.61
N GLY A 22 -3.60 -7.88 10.79
CA GLY A 22 -3.10 -9.23 11.03
C GLY A 22 -2.15 -9.72 9.95
N GLY A 23 -1.84 -11.00 10.03
CA GLY A 23 -0.94 -11.69 9.13
C GLY A 23 -0.70 -13.13 9.58
N ALA A 24 -0.02 -13.90 8.74
CA ALA A 24 0.44 -15.24 9.09
C ALA A 24 1.74 -15.58 8.35
N GLN A 25 2.42 -16.60 8.85
CA GLN A 25 3.64 -17.17 8.26
C GLN A 25 3.31 -18.52 7.60
N SER A 26 4.01 -18.87 6.52
CA SER A 26 3.99 -20.22 5.97
C SER A 26 4.56 -21.23 6.97
N THR A 27 4.15 -22.49 6.88
CA THR A 27 4.72 -23.57 7.72
C THR A 27 6.23 -23.73 7.53
N ALA A 28 6.72 -23.50 6.30
CA ALA A 28 8.15 -23.56 5.99
C ALA A 28 8.95 -22.36 6.53
N GLY A 29 8.26 -21.31 7.00
CA GLY A 29 8.89 -20.13 7.59
C GLY A 29 9.48 -19.14 6.59
N ASP A 30 9.34 -19.41 5.29
CA ASP A 30 9.94 -18.67 4.18
C ASP A 30 9.02 -17.61 3.56
N MET A 31 7.75 -17.56 3.98
CA MET A 31 6.78 -16.57 3.52
C MET A 31 5.99 -16.00 4.69
N VAL A 32 5.67 -14.71 4.60
CA VAL A 32 4.78 -14.01 5.52
C VAL A 32 3.83 -13.16 4.70
N TYR A 33 2.56 -13.08 5.09
CA TYR A 33 1.71 -11.99 4.62
C TYR A 33 1.22 -11.15 5.79
N THR A 34 1.04 -9.86 5.55
CA THR A 34 0.30 -8.95 6.43
C THR A 34 -0.84 -8.30 5.67
N TYR A 35 -1.90 -7.96 6.37
CA TYR A 35 -3.02 -7.23 5.80
C TYR A 35 -3.54 -6.18 6.78
N GLY A 36 -4.23 -5.19 6.25
CA GLY A 36 -4.79 -4.15 7.09
C GLY A 36 -5.55 -3.08 6.32
N SER A 37 -5.81 -1.99 7.02
CA SER A 37 -6.48 -0.82 6.48
C SER A 37 -5.49 0.18 5.90
N THR A 38 -5.95 0.97 4.93
CA THR A 38 -5.20 2.08 4.32
C THR A 38 -5.99 3.38 4.47
N LEU A 39 -5.25 4.45 4.76
CA LEU A 39 -5.77 5.82 4.82
C LEU A 39 -4.85 6.72 3.99
N TRP A 40 -5.36 7.29 2.90
CA TRP A 40 -4.61 8.27 2.11
C TRP A 40 -4.99 9.67 2.55
N VAL A 41 -3.98 10.47 2.83
CA VAL A 41 -4.12 11.86 3.27
C VAL A 41 -3.42 12.79 2.30
N GLU A 42 -4.15 13.80 1.84
CA GLU A 42 -3.66 14.92 1.04
C GLU A 42 -4.09 16.23 1.70
N GLY A 43 -3.19 17.20 1.85
CA GLY A 43 -3.51 18.49 2.48
C GLY A 43 -3.95 18.41 3.96
N GLY A 44 -3.78 17.26 4.63
CA GLY A 44 -4.28 17.03 5.99
C GLY A 44 -5.67 16.40 6.05
N GLU A 45 -6.33 16.23 4.90
CA GLU A 45 -7.65 15.60 4.80
C GLU A 45 -7.54 14.16 4.30
N THR A 46 -8.42 13.30 4.81
CA THR A 46 -8.54 11.92 4.30
C THR A 46 -9.23 11.95 2.94
N VAL A 47 -8.50 11.60 1.89
CA VAL A 47 -9.03 11.57 0.50
C VAL A 47 -9.41 10.17 0.03
N ARG A 48 -8.93 9.13 0.70
CA ARG A 48 -9.26 7.73 0.34
C ARG A 48 -9.07 6.79 1.52
N ARG A 49 -9.89 5.74 1.54
CA ARG A 49 -9.77 4.59 2.45
C ARG A 49 -9.71 3.30 1.65
N GLY A 50 -9.19 2.24 2.26
CA GLY A 50 -9.14 0.93 1.63
C GLY A 50 -8.48 -0.11 2.51
N HIS A 51 -7.92 -1.12 1.85
CA HIS A 51 -7.16 -2.19 2.48
C HIS A 51 -5.83 -2.39 1.79
N TYR A 52 -4.94 -3.13 2.43
CA TYR A 52 -3.73 -3.63 1.80
C TYR A 52 -3.51 -5.11 2.13
N VAL A 53 -2.77 -5.78 1.24
CA VAL A 53 -2.12 -7.06 1.50
C VAL A 53 -0.67 -6.94 1.05
N ARG A 54 0.26 -7.31 1.93
CA ARG A 54 1.69 -7.32 1.63
C ARG A 54 2.25 -8.70 1.87
N VAL A 55 2.97 -9.23 0.90
CA VAL A 55 3.60 -10.56 0.96
C VAL A 55 5.10 -10.41 0.96
N TRP A 56 5.74 -11.10 1.90
CA TRP A 56 7.18 -11.18 2.09
C TRP A 56 7.64 -12.61 1.80
N ARG A 57 8.82 -12.72 1.19
CA ARG A 57 9.53 -13.99 1.02
C ARG A 57 10.94 -13.85 1.58
N LEU A 58 11.41 -14.87 2.28
CA LEU A 58 12.79 -15.00 2.70
C LEU A 58 13.62 -15.50 1.52
N ASP A 59 14.54 -14.66 1.05
CA ASP A 59 15.52 -15.03 0.04
C ASP A 59 16.94 -15.01 0.63
N ALA A 60 17.96 -15.43 -0.13
CA ALA A 60 19.36 -15.46 0.31
C ALA A 60 19.91 -14.17 0.97
N PRO A 61 19.51 -12.93 0.57
CA PRO A 61 19.91 -11.71 1.27
C PRO A 61 18.98 -11.31 2.43
N GLY A 62 17.89 -12.03 2.68
CA GLY A 62 16.89 -11.73 3.71
C GLY A 62 15.47 -11.56 3.17
N TRP A 63 14.57 -11.06 4.02
CA TRP A 63 13.17 -10.82 3.68
C TRP A 63 13.02 -9.74 2.61
N ARG A 64 12.22 -10.05 1.58
CA ARG A 64 11.88 -9.11 0.50
C ARG A 64 10.37 -9.09 0.29
N ILE A 65 9.84 -7.91 -0.03
CA ILE A 65 8.45 -7.78 -0.47
C ILE A 65 8.37 -8.34 -1.89
N VAL A 66 7.55 -9.37 -2.07
CA VAL A 66 7.30 -9.99 -3.38
C VAL A 66 5.96 -9.56 -3.98
N ALA A 67 5.05 -9.05 -3.15
CA ALA A 67 3.82 -8.41 -3.59
C ALA A 67 3.36 -7.35 -2.59
N ASP A 68 2.86 -6.22 -3.10
CA ASP A 68 2.26 -5.15 -2.31
C ASP A 68 1.00 -4.66 -3.01
N LEU A 69 -0.16 -5.06 -2.50
CA LEU A 69 -1.45 -4.79 -3.10
C LEU A 69 -2.22 -3.78 -2.26
N PHE A 70 -2.62 -2.69 -2.90
CA PHE A 70 -3.51 -1.69 -2.31
C PHE A 70 -4.88 -1.82 -2.96
N LEU A 71 -5.89 -2.00 -2.13
CA LEU A 71 -7.28 -2.21 -2.52
C LEU A 71 -8.09 -0.99 -2.07
N PRO A 72 -8.13 0.08 -2.87
CA PRO A 72 -8.91 1.26 -2.53
C PRO A 72 -10.38 0.88 -2.46
N LYS A 73 -11.10 1.41 -1.45
CA LYS A 73 -12.55 1.25 -1.39
C LYS A 73 -13.14 1.97 -2.61
N ARG A 74 -13.90 1.25 -3.42
CA ARG A 74 -14.68 1.86 -4.51
C ARG A 74 -15.76 2.72 -3.85
N GLU A 75 -15.79 4.01 -4.17
CA GLU A 75 -16.94 4.82 -3.82
C GLU A 75 -18.15 4.33 -4.65
N PRO A 76 -19.36 4.28 -4.07
CA PRO A 76 -20.55 4.07 -4.87
C PRO A 76 -20.57 5.17 -5.93
N SER A 77 -20.64 4.80 -7.21
CA SER A 77 -20.91 5.77 -8.26
C SER A 77 -22.23 6.44 -7.90
N ALA A 78 -22.20 7.76 -7.66
CA ALA A 78 -23.42 8.56 -7.60
C ALA A 78 -24.16 8.31 -8.93
N GLY A 79 -25.32 7.66 -8.82
CA GLY A 79 -26.24 7.47 -9.94
C GLY A 79 -26.97 8.76 -10.27
#